data_AF-A0AAD1SA46-F1
#
_entry.id   AF-A0AAD1SA46-F1
#
_cell.length_a   1.000
_cell.length_b   1.000
_cell.length_c   1.000
_cell.angle_alpha   90.00
_cell.angle_beta   90.00
_cell.angle_gamma   90.00
#
_symmetry.space_group_name_H-M   'P 1'
#
loop_
_entity.id
_entity.type
_entity.pdbx_description
1 polymer ?
#
loop_
_entity_poly.entity_id
_entity_poly.type
_entity_poly.pdbx_seq_one_letter_code
_entity_poly.pdbx_strand_id
1 'polypeptide(L)'
;MVTGVVSDANGKAHYVLSGTWDEKIECAKIVHSSQGNSSAEGKQKTVYQTLSAKLLWKKYPLPENAENMYYFSELALTLNEPEDDVAPTDSRHRPDQLLMENGKWDEANVEKQRLEEKQRAVRRRREAEAVEALEEGNDYEGYQPLWFERKVDPYTGELICIYKGGYWESKEKQDWSRCPDIF
;
A
#
# COMPACT_ATOMS: atom_id res chain seq x y z
N MET A 1 15.71 10.16 10.77
CA MET A 1 16.27 11.22 9.89
C MET A 1 16.32 10.68 8.48
N VAL A 2 15.77 11.42 7.53
CA VAL A 2 15.78 11.10 6.10
C VAL A 2 16.65 12.14 5.40
N THR A 3 17.56 11.68 4.55
CA THR A 3 18.37 12.54 3.68
C THR A 3 18.39 11.95 2.27
N GLY A 4 18.51 12.82 1.27
CA GLY A 4 18.57 12.41 -0.13
C GLY A 4 19.23 13.46 -1.00
N VAL A 5 19.67 13.07 -2.19
CA VAL A 5 20.25 13.98 -3.18
C VAL A 5 19.58 13.71 -4.51
N VAL A 6 19.05 14.76 -5.14
CA VAL A 6 18.47 14.68 -6.49
C VAL A 6 19.56 15.06 -7.49
N SER A 7 19.88 14.12 -8.38
CA SER A 7 20.90 14.28 -9.40
C SER A 7 20.31 14.15 -10.80
N ASP A 8 20.93 14.79 -11.79
CA ASP A 8 20.56 14.61 -13.20
C ASP A 8 21.15 13.33 -13.80
N ALA A 9 20.86 13.07 -15.08
CA ALA A 9 21.35 11.91 -15.81
C ALA A 9 22.89 11.85 -15.93
N ASN A 10 23.58 12.98 -15.74
CA ASN A 10 25.05 13.04 -15.73
C ASN A 10 25.63 12.84 -14.31
N GLY A 11 24.78 12.58 -13.31
CA GLY A 11 25.18 12.42 -11.91
C GLY A 11 25.47 13.75 -11.21
N LYS A 12 25.16 14.90 -11.80
CA LYS A 12 25.34 16.20 -11.14
C LYS A 12 24.21 16.42 -10.13
N ALA A 13 24.58 16.63 -8.87
CA ALA A 13 23.64 16.94 -7.80
C ALA A 13 23.05 18.36 -7.94
N HIS A 14 21.73 18.48 -7.85
CA HIS A 14 21.01 19.76 -7.94
C HIS A 14 20.29 20.14 -6.64
N TYR A 15 19.84 19.16 -5.87
CA TYR A 15 19.09 19.40 -4.63
C TYR A 15 19.47 18.41 -3.54
N VAL A 16 19.44 18.88 -2.30
CA VAL A 16 19.50 18.02 -1.11
C VAL A 16 18.12 18.01 -0.45
N LEU A 17 17.64 16.81 -0.15
CA LEU A 17 16.46 16.56 0.66
C LEU A 17 16.88 16.23 2.08
N SER A 18 16.18 16.79 3.07
CA SER A 18 16.42 16.52 4.48
C SER A 18 15.15 16.63 5.31
N GLY A 19 15.05 15.83 6.36
CA GLY A 19 13.98 15.95 7.33
C GLY A 19 13.75 14.66 8.11
N THR A 20 12.51 14.42 8.50
CA THR A 20 12.05 13.16 9.09
C THR A 20 10.73 12.76 8.44
N TRP A 21 10.54 11.45 8.25
CA TRP A 21 9.36 10.91 7.59
C TRP A 21 8.07 11.10 8.41
N ASP A 22 8.20 11.41 9.70
CA ASP A 22 7.13 11.56 10.68
C ASP A 22 6.82 13.02 11.04
N GLU A 23 7.54 14.00 10.47
CA GLU A 23 7.31 15.42 10.76
C GLU A 23 7.30 16.29 9.50
N LYS A 24 8.42 16.38 8.79
CA LYS A 24 8.55 17.23 7.60
C LYS A 24 9.71 16.82 6.70
N ILE A 25 9.59 17.14 5.42
CA ILE A 25 10.65 17.04 4.42
C ILE A 25 10.87 18.41 3.79
N GLU A 26 12.12 18.83 3.76
CA GLU A 26 12.58 20.07 3.17
C GLU A 26 13.58 19.80 2.03
N CYS A 27 13.71 20.76 1.13
CA CYS A 27 14.59 20.69 -0.02
C CYS A 27 15.41 21.97 -0.15
N ALA A 28 16.72 21.83 -0.31
CA ALA A 28 17.64 22.93 -0.52
C ALA A 28 18.34 22.80 -1.87
N LYS A 29 18.33 23.87 -2.68
CA LYS A 29 19.01 23.90 -3.98
C LYS A 29 20.51 24.00 -3.76
N ILE A 30 21.28 23.14 -4.43
CA ILE A 30 22.74 23.16 -4.42
C ILE A 30 23.23 24.27 -5.33
N VAL A 31 24.12 25.13 -4.83
CA VAL A 31 24.78 26.18 -5.59
C VAL A 31 26.18 25.74 -5.99
N HIS A 32 26.91 25.14 -5.06
CA HIS A 32 28.25 24.60 -5.30
C HIS A 32 28.42 23.25 -4.60
N SER A 33 29.18 22.37 -5.23
CA SER A 33 29.61 21.10 -4.64
C SER A 33 31.13 21.07 -4.58
N SER A 34 31.71 20.82 -3.41
CA SER A 34 33.14 20.56 -3.26
C SER A 34 33.37 19.15 -2.73
N GLN A 35 34.45 18.51 -3.20
CA GLN A 35 34.91 17.26 -2.61
C GLN A 35 35.63 17.61 -1.30
N GLY A 36 35.10 17.14 -0.16
CA GLY A 36 35.76 17.30 1.12
C GLY A 36 37.02 16.42 1.20
N ASN A 37 38.00 16.85 2.00
CA ASN A 37 39.17 16.02 2.29
C ASN A 37 38.75 14.70 2.95
N SER A 38 39.44 13.64 2.57
CA SER A 38 39.25 12.26 3.03
C SER A 38 39.14 12.20 4.55
N SER A 39 38.04 11.67 5.07
CA SER A 39 38.03 11.17 6.45
C SER A 39 38.92 9.92 6.54
N ALA A 40 39.41 9.59 7.74
CA ALA A 40 40.25 8.42 8.01
C ALA A 40 39.62 7.06 7.63
N GLU A 41 38.38 7.05 7.14
CA GLU A 41 37.59 5.88 6.73
C GLU A 41 37.38 5.78 5.20
N GLY A 42 38.07 6.59 4.39
CA GLY A 42 38.11 6.42 2.93
C GLY A 42 36.83 6.78 2.15
N LYS A 43 35.77 7.24 2.82
CA LYS A 43 34.57 7.78 2.15
C LYS A 43 34.73 9.27 1.90
N GLN A 44 34.89 9.66 0.63
CA GLN A 44 34.87 11.08 0.24
C GLN A 44 33.51 11.69 0.62
N LYS A 45 33.52 12.70 1.50
CA LYS A 45 32.31 13.41 1.92
C LYS A 45 32.14 14.62 1.02
N THR A 46 31.21 14.55 0.07
CA THR A 46 30.85 15.70 -0.76
C THR A 46 30.18 16.75 0.14
N VAL A 47 30.69 17.98 0.12
CA VAL A 47 30.12 19.12 0.84
C VAL A 47 29.31 19.94 -0.15
N TYR A 48 28.01 20.06 0.12
CA TYR A 48 27.10 20.87 -0.68
C TYR A 48 26.90 22.23 -0.01
N GLN A 49 27.19 23.30 -0.74
CA GLN A 49 26.72 24.63 -0.41
C GLN A 49 25.35 24.83 -1.01
N THR A 50 24.35 25.06 -0.16
CA THR A 50 22.95 25.17 -0.58
C THR A 50 22.39 26.55 -0.30
N LEU A 51 21.33 26.91 -1.02
CA LEU A 51 20.42 27.99 -0.62
C LEU A 51 19.59 27.59 0.62
N SER A 52 18.80 28.52 1.14
CA SER A 52 17.83 28.25 2.19
C SER A 52 16.88 27.12 1.78
N ALA A 53 16.64 26.20 2.71
CA ALA A 53 15.73 25.10 2.49
C ALA A 53 14.29 25.61 2.33
N LYS A 54 13.52 24.92 1.48
CA LYS A 54 12.08 25.11 1.29
C LYS A 54 11.34 23.87 1.76
N LEU A 55 10.23 24.08 2.47
CA LEU A 55 9.34 23.00 2.89
C LEU A 55 8.67 22.36 1.66
N LEU A 56 8.78 21.03 1.53
CA LEU A 56 8.09 20.26 0.48
C LEU A 56 6.87 19.54 1.02
N TRP A 57 7.01 18.94 2.20
CA TRP A 57 5.96 18.16 2.84
C TRP A 57 6.03 18.35 4.35
N LYS A 58 4.87 18.37 4.99
CA LYS A 58 4.73 18.39 6.44
C LYS A 58 3.58 17.46 6.81
N LYS A 59 3.79 16.68 7.87
CA LYS A 59 2.74 15.84 8.44
C LYS A 59 1.56 16.70 8.91
N TYR A 60 0.35 16.27 8.59
CA TYR A 60 -0.86 16.81 9.19
C TYR A 60 -0.94 16.43 10.68
N PRO A 61 -1.33 17.36 11.57
CA PRO A 61 -1.54 17.01 12.97
C PRO A 61 -2.59 15.90 13.09
N LEU A 62 -2.47 15.09 14.14
CA LEU A 62 -3.53 14.14 14.47
C LEU A 62 -4.76 14.91 14.96
N PRO A 63 -5.98 14.36 14.74
CA PRO A 63 -7.20 14.94 15.27
C PRO A 63 -7.18 14.97 16.80
N GLU A 64 -8.04 15.79 17.38
CA GLU A 64 -8.23 15.80 18.84
C GLU A 64 -8.69 14.42 19.33
N ASN A 65 -8.19 13.99 20.49
CA ASN A 65 -8.49 12.69 21.11
C ASN A 65 -8.07 11.45 20.29
N ALA A 66 -7.07 11.60 19.41
CA ALA A 66 -6.55 10.50 18.58
C ALA A 66 -6.14 9.26 19.40
N GLU A 67 -5.74 9.41 20.66
CA GLU A 67 -5.43 8.31 21.58
C GLU A 67 -6.60 7.36 21.83
N ASN A 68 -7.85 7.83 21.67
CA ASN A 68 -9.07 7.03 21.78
C ASN A 68 -9.47 6.39 20.44
N MET A 69 -8.76 6.70 19.35
CA MET A 69 -9.07 6.29 17.97
C MET A 69 -7.83 5.70 17.29
N TYR A 70 -7.07 4.87 18.02
CA TYR A 70 -5.89 4.16 17.51
C TYR A 70 -4.80 5.07 16.91
N TYR A 71 -4.77 6.34 17.31
CA TYR A 71 -3.91 7.39 16.75
C TYR A 71 -4.05 7.55 15.23
N PHE A 72 -5.24 7.29 14.69
CA PHE A 72 -5.54 7.46 13.28
C PHE A 72 -5.44 8.93 12.85
N SER A 73 -4.91 9.13 11.64
CA SER A 73 -5.01 10.41 10.94
C SER A 73 -6.46 10.66 10.49
N GLU A 74 -6.80 11.91 10.19
CA GLU A 74 -8.11 12.25 9.62
C GLU A 74 -8.42 11.42 8.36
N LEU A 75 -7.45 11.24 7.46
CA LEU A 75 -7.63 10.40 6.28
C LEU A 75 -7.98 8.96 6.68
N ALA A 76 -7.25 8.38 7.64
CA ALA A 76 -7.49 7.00 8.07
C ALA A 76 -8.88 6.81 8.69
N LEU A 77 -9.41 7.81 9.41
CA LEU A 77 -10.78 7.78 9.94
C LEU A 77 -11.82 7.70 8.82
N THR A 78 -11.58 8.34 7.67
CA THR A 78 -12.53 8.34 6.53
C THR A 78 -12.49 7.05 5.70
N LEU A 79 -11.45 6.22 5.82
CA LEU A 79 -11.24 5.08 4.90
C LEU A 79 -12.33 4.00 5.02
N ASN A 80 -12.90 3.81 6.22
CA ASN A 80 -13.93 2.80 6.46
C ASN A 80 -15.33 3.38 6.66
N GLU A 81 -15.53 4.68 6.37
CA GLU A 81 -16.86 5.28 6.38
C GLU A 81 -17.77 4.57 5.34
N PRO A 82 -19.04 4.26 5.69
CA PRO A 82 -19.96 3.61 4.78
C PRO A 82 -20.10 4.35 3.44
N GLU A 83 -19.98 3.61 2.35
CA GLU A 83 -20.16 4.11 0.99
C GLU A 83 -21.16 3.19 0.30
N ASP A 84 -22.21 3.78 -0.26
CA ASP A 84 -23.16 3.04 -1.09
C ASP A 84 -22.49 2.61 -2.40
N ASP A 85 -23.12 1.68 -3.12
CA ASP A 85 -22.75 1.34 -4.49
C ASP A 85 -21.34 0.74 -4.67
N VAL A 86 -20.70 0.23 -3.61
CA VAL A 86 -19.41 -0.50 -3.68
C VAL A 86 -19.61 -2.00 -3.87
N ALA A 87 -18.54 -2.70 -4.29
CA ALA A 87 -18.59 -4.14 -4.47
C ALA A 87 -18.90 -4.87 -3.15
N PRO A 88 -19.57 -6.04 -3.17
CA PRO A 88 -19.81 -6.84 -1.97
C PRO A 88 -18.52 -7.36 -1.32
N THR A 89 -17.38 -7.26 -2.01
CA THR A 89 -16.05 -7.60 -1.51
C THR A 89 -15.29 -6.41 -0.91
N ASP A 90 -15.88 -5.21 -0.88
CA ASP A 90 -15.25 -4.01 -0.32
C ASP A 90 -15.03 -4.19 1.20
N SER A 91 -13.89 -3.73 1.71
CA SER A 91 -13.53 -3.89 3.12
C SER A 91 -14.53 -3.22 4.07
N ARG A 92 -15.28 -2.20 3.62
CA ARG A 92 -16.34 -1.56 4.41
C ARG A 92 -17.47 -2.51 4.78
N HIS A 93 -17.65 -3.60 4.03
CA HIS A 93 -18.66 -4.62 4.33
C HIS A 93 -18.11 -5.77 5.17
N ARG A 94 -16.85 -5.72 5.58
CA ARG A 94 -16.20 -6.78 6.34
C ARG A 94 -16.75 -6.81 7.78
N PRO A 95 -17.48 -7.87 8.18
CA PRO A 95 -18.31 -7.83 9.40
C PRO A 95 -17.51 -7.78 10.71
N ASP A 96 -16.38 -8.50 10.79
CA ASP A 96 -15.52 -8.47 11.97
C ASP A 96 -14.94 -7.07 12.24
N GLN A 97 -14.51 -6.37 11.18
CA GLN A 97 -14.00 -5.00 11.28
C GLN A 97 -15.09 -4.01 11.69
N LEU A 98 -16.30 -4.09 11.11
CA LEU A 98 -17.43 -3.25 11.50
C LEU A 98 -17.83 -3.46 12.96
N LEU A 99 -17.86 -4.71 13.43
CA LEU A 99 -18.16 -5.02 14.83
C LEU A 99 -17.09 -4.44 15.77
N MET A 100 -15.82 -4.54 15.38
CA MET A 100 -14.71 -3.95 16.13
C MET A 100 -14.82 -2.42 16.22
N GLU A 101 -15.12 -1.74 15.12
CA GLU A 101 -15.33 -0.29 15.09
C GLU A 101 -16.51 0.16 15.96
N ASN A 102 -17.55 -0.69 16.07
CA ASN A 102 -18.69 -0.48 16.96
C ASN A 102 -18.43 -0.90 18.43
N GLY A 103 -17.20 -1.32 18.78
CA GLY A 103 -16.83 -1.75 20.13
C GLY A 103 -17.39 -3.11 20.56
N LYS A 104 -17.92 -3.91 19.61
CA LYS A 104 -18.48 -5.24 19.84
C LYS A 104 -17.41 -6.33 19.70
N TRP A 105 -16.47 -6.34 20.64
CA TRP A 105 -15.26 -7.15 20.57
C TRP A 105 -15.50 -8.67 20.48
N ASP A 106 -16.43 -9.21 21.28
CA ASP A 106 -16.72 -10.64 21.29
C ASP A 106 -17.36 -11.10 19.97
N GLU A 107 -18.34 -10.35 19.46
CA GLU A 107 -18.97 -10.60 18.16
C GLU A 107 -17.94 -10.50 17.02
N ALA A 108 -17.06 -9.50 17.06
CA ALA A 108 -15.99 -9.31 16.07
C ALA A 108 -15.04 -10.51 16.03
N ASN A 109 -14.66 -11.06 17.18
CA ASN A 109 -13.78 -12.23 17.25
C ASN A 109 -14.44 -13.49 16.67
N VAL A 110 -15.75 -13.68 16.89
CA VAL A 110 -16.50 -14.80 16.30
C VAL A 110 -16.57 -14.66 14.78
N GLU A 111 -16.92 -13.47 14.28
CA GLU A 111 -16.97 -13.22 12.83
C GLU A 111 -15.60 -13.37 12.17
N LYS A 112 -14.52 -12.91 12.83
CA LYS A 112 -13.15 -13.09 12.36
C LYS A 112 -12.82 -14.57 12.16
N GLN A 113 -13.14 -15.42 13.14
CA GLN A 113 -12.90 -16.86 13.04
C GLN A 113 -13.67 -17.47 11.87
N ARG A 114 -14.96 -17.13 11.72
CA ARG A 114 -15.80 -17.61 10.60
C ARG A 114 -15.21 -17.23 9.24
N LEU A 115 -14.78 -15.98 9.07
CA LEU A 115 -14.18 -15.49 7.83
C LEU A 115 -12.86 -16.20 7.51
N GLU A 116 -11.96 -16.30 8.49
CA GLU A 116 -10.66 -16.96 8.29
C GLU A 116 -10.82 -18.46 8.00
N GLU A 117 -11.81 -19.13 8.61
CA GLU A 117 -12.13 -20.53 8.33
C GLU A 117 -12.73 -20.72 6.94
N LYS A 118 -13.65 -19.84 6.51
CA LYS A 118 -14.20 -19.80 5.14
C LYS A 118 -13.06 -19.69 4.12
N GLN A 119 -12.14 -18.75 4.32
CA GLN A 119 -10.99 -18.56 3.44
C GLN A 119 -10.04 -19.77 3.44
N ARG A 120 -9.74 -20.34 4.62
CA ARG A 120 -8.93 -21.56 4.74
C ARG A 120 -9.56 -22.77 4.04
N ALA A 121 -10.89 -22.92 4.11
CA ALA A 121 -11.61 -23.99 3.44
C ALA A 121 -11.53 -23.86 1.90
N VAL A 122 -11.75 -22.65 1.37
CA VAL A 122 -11.62 -22.38 -0.08
C VAL A 122 -10.20 -22.64 -0.57
N ARG A 123 -9.18 -22.22 0.20
CA ARG A 123 -7.78 -22.49 -0.14
C ARG A 123 -7.49 -23.99 -0.21
N ARG A 124 -7.88 -24.76 0.81
CA ARG A 124 -7.68 -26.22 0.84
C ARG A 124 -8.35 -26.93 -0.34
N ARG A 125 -9.55 -26.48 -0.73
CA ARG A 125 -10.25 -27.02 -1.89
C ARG A 125 -9.45 -26.79 -3.17
N ARG A 126 -8.99 -25.56 -3.41
CA ARG A 126 -8.18 -25.23 -4.60
C ARG A 126 -6.87 -26.00 -4.65
N GLU A 127 -6.21 -26.17 -3.50
CA GLU A 127 -4.99 -26.99 -3.42
C GLU A 127 -5.25 -28.46 -3.75
N ALA A 128 -6.38 -29.03 -3.29
CA ALA A 128 -6.77 -30.39 -3.63
C ALA A 128 -7.08 -30.53 -5.13
N GLU A 129 -7.84 -29.59 -5.71
CA GLU A 129 -8.13 -29.55 -7.16
C GLU A 129 -6.84 -29.45 -8.00
N ALA A 130 -5.86 -28.67 -7.54
CA ALA A 130 -4.57 -28.55 -8.21
C ALA A 130 -3.75 -29.85 -8.18
N VAL A 131 -3.79 -30.58 -7.05
CA VAL A 131 -3.13 -31.89 -6.92
C VAL A 131 -3.81 -32.93 -7.81
N GLU A 132 -5.14 -32.98 -7.82
CA GLU A 132 -5.92 -33.89 -8.66
C GLU A 132 -5.64 -33.65 -10.15
N ALA A 133 -5.67 -32.40 -10.59
CA ALA A 133 -5.32 -32.05 -11.97
C ALA A 133 -3.89 -32.49 -12.34
N LEU A 134 -2.92 -32.32 -11.44
CA LEU A 134 -1.55 -32.77 -11.66
C LEU A 134 -1.44 -34.30 -11.76
N GLU A 135 -2.18 -35.05 -10.94
CA GLU A 135 -2.24 -36.51 -10.98
C GLU A 135 -2.87 -37.04 -12.27
N GLU A 136 -3.88 -36.33 -12.80
CA GLU A 136 -4.54 -36.65 -14.07
C GLU A 136 -3.78 -36.16 -15.31
N GLY A 137 -2.70 -35.40 -15.13
CA GLY A 137 -1.95 -34.78 -16.23
C GLY A 137 -2.69 -33.62 -16.92
N ASN A 138 -3.66 -33.02 -16.23
CA ASN A 138 -4.41 -31.85 -16.66
C ASN A 138 -3.76 -30.54 -16.18
N ASP A 139 -3.91 -29.47 -16.95
CA ASP A 139 -3.49 -28.12 -16.51
C ASP A 139 -4.47 -27.57 -15.46
N TYR A 140 -3.95 -27.04 -14.35
CA TYR A 140 -4.75 -26.35 -13.33
C TYR A 140 -4.61 -24.83 -13.44
N GLU A 141 -5.71 -24.15 -13.75
CA GLU A 141 -5.76 -22.70 -13.70
C GLU A 141 -6.04 -22.23 -12.27
N GLY A 142 -4.99 -21.74 -11.60
CA GLY A 142 -5.08 -21.25 -10.22
C GLY A 142 -5.98 -20.00 -10.08
N TYR A 143 -6.19 -19.57 -8.83
CA TYR A 143 -7.02 -18.40 -8.55
C TYR A 143 -6.53 -17.13 -9.28
N GLN A 144 -7.43 -16.51 -10.05
CA GLN A 144 -7.17 -15.26 -10.74
C GLN A 144 -7.89 -14.08 -10.05
N PRO A 145 -7.17 -13.00 -9.69
CA PRO A 145 -7.80 -11.78 -9.19
C PRO A 145 -8.78 -11.19 -10.21
N LEU A 146 -9.91 -10.69 -9.71
CA LEU A 146 -11.01 -10.25 -10.58
C LEU A 146 -10.71 -8.95 -11.33
N TRP A 147 -10.06 -8.00 -10.68
CA TRP A 147 -9.85 -6.63 -11.20
C TRP A 147 -8.40 -6.34 -11.65
N PHE A 148 -7.49 -7.27 -11.39
CA PHE A 148 -6.06 -7.11 -11.66
C PHE A 148 -5.51 -8.35 -12.37
N GLU A 149 -4.41 -8.16 -13.07
CA GLU A 149 -3.60 -9.23 -13.67
C GLU A 149 -2.13 -9.06 -13.30
N ARG A 150 -1.38 -10.16 -13.29
CA ARG A 150 0.06 -10.13 -13.05
C ARG A 150 0.81 -9.98 -14.37
N LYS A 151 1.75 -9.04 -14.44
CA LYS A 151 2.59 -8.76 -15.60
C LYS A 151 4.02 -8.48 -15.16
N VAL A 152 4.99 -8.66 -16.06
CA VAL A 152 6.38 -8.26 -15.82
C VAL A 152 6.53 -6.81 -16.24
N ASP A 153 7.02 -5.95 -15.35
CA ASP A 153 7.31 -4.56 -15.66
C ASP A 153 8.45 -4.48 -16.69
N PRO A 154 8.25 -3.86 -17.86
CA PRO A 154 9.28 -3.78 -18.90
C PRO A 154 10.53 -2.98 -18.47
N TYR A 155 10.43 -2.14 -17.43
CA TYR A 155 11.55 -1.30 -16.99
C TYR A 155 12.38 -1.93 -15.87
N THR A 156 11.73 -2.55 -14.89
CA THR A 156 12.41 -3.16 -13.73
C THR A 156 12.60 -4.68 -13.88
N GLY A 157 11.80 -5.34 -14.71
CA GLY A 157 11.75 -6.81 -14.79
C GLY A 157 11.01 -7.46 -13.62
N GLU A 158 10.41 -6.68 -12.72
CA GLU A 158 9.67 -7.19 -11.56
C GLU A 158 8.24 -7.60 -11.91
N LEU A 159 7.70 -8.55 -11.15
CA LEU A 159 6.30 -8.94 -11.29
C LEU A 159 5.39 -7.90 -10.62
N ILE A 160 4.56 -7.23 -11.41
CA ILE A 160 3.61 -6.20 -10.98
C ILE A 160 2.16 -6.64 -11.18
N CYS A 161 1.25 -6.09 -10.38
CA CYS A 161 -0.19 -6.25 -10.55
C CYS A 161 -0.76 -5.02 -11.26
N ILE A 162 -1.33 -5.21 -12.45
CA ILE A 162 -1.87 -4.13 -13.28
C ILE A 162 -3.40 -4.20 -13.25
N TYR A 163 -4.05 -3.04 -13.09
CA TYR A 163 -5.51 -2.94 -13.21
C TYR A 163 -5.92 -3.30 -14.63
N LYS A 164 -6.77 -4.32 -14.78
CA LYS A 164 -7.18 -4.82 -16.11
C LYS A 164 -8.53 -4.28 -16.59
N GLY A 165 -9.16 -3.38 -15.82
CA GLY A 165 -10.51 -2.90 -16.09
C GLY A 165 -11.60 -3.74 -15.43
N GLY A 166 -12.84 -3.24 -15.51
CA GLY A 166 -14.05 -3.93 -15.10
C GLY A 166 -14.60 -3.50 -13.74
N TYR A 167 -13.78 -3.00 -12.82
CA TYR A 167 -14.27 -2.61 -11.49
C TYR A 167 -15.18 -1.38 -11.58
N TRP A 168 -14.69 -0.32 -12.23
CA TRP A 168 -15.42 0.94 -12.35
C TRP A 168 -16.64 0.81 -13.25
N GLU A 169 -16.56 -0.02 -14.29
CA GLU A 169 -17.68 -0.32 -15.18
C GLU A 169 -18.75 -1.16 -14.48
N SER A 170 -18.36 -2.13 -13.64
CA SER A 170 -19.28 -2.85 -12.75
C SER A 170 -19.92 -1.91 -11.73
N LYS A 171 -19.14 -0.98 -11.15
CA LYS A 171 -19.64 0.04 -10.23
C LYS A 171 -20.67 0.95 -10.90
N GLU A 172 -20.38 1.46 -12.08
CA GLU A 172 -21.30 2.32 -12.82
C GLU A 172 -22.63 1.61 -13.14
N LYS A 173 -22.57 0.32 -13.46
CA LYS A 173 -23.74 -0.50 -13.79
C LYS A 173 -24.43 -1.14 -12.58
N GLN A 174 -23.83 -1.03 -11.40
CA GLN A 174 -24.21 -1.80 -10.21
C GLN A 174 -24.32 -3.31 -10.49
N ASP A 175 -23.41 -3.84 -11.31
CA ASP A 175 -23.33 -5.27 -11.65
C ASP A 175 -22.14 -5.93 -10.97
N TRP A 176 -22.43 -6.57 -9.84
CA TRP A 176 -21.48 -7.33 -9.02
C TRP A 176 -21.58 -8.84 -9.21
N SER A 177 -22.22 -9.32 -10.28
CA SER A 177 -22.44 -10.76 -10.54
C SER A 177 -21.13 -11.58 -10.59
N ARG A 178 -20.02 -10.92 -10.94
CA ARG A 178 -18.68 -11.51 -10.99
C ARG A 178 -17.98 -11.58 -9.63
N CYS A 179 -18.45 -10.84 -8.63
CA CYS A 179 -17.83 -10.77 -7.32
C CYS A 179 -18.06 -12.07 -6.53
N PRO A 180 -17.01 -12.67 -5.95
CA PRO A 180 -17.18 -13.82 -5.08
C PRO A 180 -17.79 -13.43 -3.74
N ASP A 181 -18.49 -14.36 -3.11
CA ASP A 181 -18.91 -14.24 -1.71
C ASP A 181 -17.75 -14.59 -0.76
N ILE A 182 -17.14 -13.55 -0.15
CA ILE A 182 -15.96 -13.68 0.70
C ILE A 182 -16.20 -13.33 2.17
N PHE A 183 -17.40 -12.82 2.51
CA PHE A 183 -17.76 -12.48 3.88
C PHE A 183 -18.68 -13.51 4.52
#